data_AF-A0A974XVG1-F1
#
_entry.id   AF-A0A974XVG1-F1
#
_cell.length_a   1.000
_cell.length_b   1.000
_cell.length_c   1.000
_cell.angle_alpha   90.00
_cell.angle_beta   90.00
_cell.angle_gamma   90.00
#
_symmetry.space_group_name_H-M   'P 1'
#
loop_
_entity.id
_entity.type
_entity.pdbx_description
1 polymer ?
#
loop_
_entity_poly.entity_id
_entity_poly.type
_entity_poly.pdbx_seq_one_letter_code
_entity_poly.pdbx_strand_id
1 'polypeptide(L)'
;MKPSAPVVIGGVFAAYLLFVGVAALGYKPTPDEMDWEDRQAYNQRQLTELNLGLDIDEVRQIMGKANFSEAKNTEGAQLQVLFYRTHHEKSDGETTKDECTPLLFKDNKLIAWGDDSYQLFQAAPIAKVL
;
A
#
# COMPACT_ATOMS: atom_id res chain seq x y z
N MET A 1 -22.64 29.71 -42.36
CA MET A 1 -22.56 30.82 -41.39
C MET A 1 -21.48 30.48 -40.38
N LYS A 2 -20.51 31.37 -40.12
CA LYS A 2 -19.43 31.10 -39.17
C LYS A 2 -20.01 31.19 -37.74
N PRO A 3 -19.85 30.15 -36.90
CA PRO A 3 -20.39 30.20 -35.54
C PRO A 3 -19.76 31.36 -34.77
N SER A 4 -20.57 32.04 -33.95
CA SER A 4 -20.09 33.13 -33.10
C SER A 4 -19.19 32.58 -32.00
N ALA A 5 -18.22 33.38 -31.54
CA ALA A 5 -17.28 32.97 -30.50
C ALA A 5 -17.96 32.40 -29.24
N PRO A 6 -19.09 32.96 -28.73
CA PRO A 6 -19.78 32.40 -27.57
C PRO A 6 -20.30 30.97 -27.77
N VAL A 7 -20.79 30.64 -28.98
CA VAL A 7 -21.31 29.30 -29.30
C VAL A 7 -20.17 28.28 -29.33
N VAL A 8 -19.02 28.66 -29.89
CA VAL A 8 -17.83 27.80 -29.92
C VAL A 8 -17.32 27.56 -28.49
N ILE A 9 -17.22 28.62 -27.68
CA ILE A 9 -16.78 28.53 -26.28
C ILE A 9 -17.72 27.62 -25.47
N GLY A 10 -19.03 27.82 -25.59
CA GLY A 10 -20.03 27.00 -24.90
C GLY A 10 -19.95 25.52 -25.30
N GLY A 11 -19.76 25.24 -26.59
CA GLY A 11 -19.60 23.87 -27.08
C GLY A 11 -18.34 23.17 -26.53
N VAL A 12 -17.21 23.88 -26.51
CA VAL A 12 -15.96 23.34 -25.95
C VAL A 12 -16.08 23.09 -24.44
N PHE A 13 -16.71 24.02 -23.70
CA PHE A 13 -16.94 23.86 -22.27
C PHE A 13 -17.84 22.66 -21.96
N ALA A 14 -18.94 22.50 -22.69
CA ALA A 14 -19.84 21.35 -22.53
C ALA A 14 -19.13 20.01 -22.84
N ALA A 15 -18.31 19.97 -23.89
CA ALA A 15 -17.51 18.78 -24.22
C ALA A 15 -16.48 18.46 -23.13
N TYR A 16 -15.83 19.48 -22.55
CA TYR A 16 -14.89 19.31 -21.44
C TYR A 16 -15.57 18.75 -20.18
N LEU A 17 -16.74 19.28 -19.80
CA LEU A 17 -17.50 18.75 -18.66
C LEU A 17 -17.93 17.29 -18.87
N LEU A 18 -18.34 16.94 -20.09
CA LEU A 18 -18.70 15.57 -20.44
C LEU A 18 -17.49 14.63 -20.33
N PHE A 19 -16.31 15.07 -20.78
CA PHE A 19 -15.07 14.32 -20.65
C PHE A 19 -14.68 14.10 -19.17
N VAL A 20 -14.70 15.15 -18.35
CA VAL A 20 -14.39 15.07 -16.92
C VAL A 20 -15.37 14.15 -16.19
N GLY A 21 -16.67 14.24 -16.51
CA GLY A 21 -17.69 13.37 -15.93
C GLY A 21 -17.44 11.89 -16.22
N VAL A 22 -17.09 11.54 -17.47
CA VAL A 22 -16.75 10.17 -17.84
C VAL A 22 -15.48 9.69 -17.12
N ALA A 23 -14.43 10.52 -17.07
CA ALA A 23 -13.19 10.17 -16.39
C ALA A 23 -13.39 9.94 -14.88
N ALA A 24 -14.16 10.79 -14.21
CA ALA A 24 -14.43 10.68 -12.77
C ALA A 24 -15.21 9.40 -12.40
N LEU A 25 -16.12 8.94 -13.25
CA LEU A 25 -16.90 7.71 -13.02
C LEU A 25 -16.07 6.43 -13.15
N GLY A 26 -14.97 6.47 -13.92
CA GLY A 26 -14.08 5.33 -14.12
C GLY A 26 -12.89 5.27 -13.16
N TYR A 27 -12.65 6.32 -12.39
CA TYR A 27 -11.49 6.42 -11.53
C TYR A 27 -11.66 5.57 -10.26
N LYS A 28 -10.72 4.64 -10.05
CA LYS A 28 -10.59 3.88 -8.81
C LYS A 28 -9.19 4.15 -8.26
N PRO A 29 -9.06 4.79 -7.09
CA PRO A 29 -7.74 5.07 -6.53
C PRO A 29 -7.03 3.75 -6.22
N THR A 30 -5.75 3.70 -6.52
CA THR A 30 -4.86 2.65 -6.01
C THR A 30 -4.66 2.81 -4.50
N PRO A 31 -4.23 1.78 -3.77
CA PRO A 31 -3.97 1.89 -2.32
C PRO A 31 -2.99 3.02 -1.95
N ASP A 32 -2.09 3.40 -2.86
CA ASP A 32 -1.13 4.49 -2.66
C ASP A 32 -1.72 5.89 -2.90
N GLU A 33 -2.87 5.99 -3.58
CA GLU A 33 -3.59 7.24 -3.85
C GLU A 33 -4.75 7.48 -2.87
N MET A 34 -5.11 6.47 -2.07
CA MET A 34 -6.10 6.60 -1.01
C MET A 34 -5.60 7.54 0.09
N ASP A 35 -6.52 8.27 0.71
CA ASP A 35 -6.22 8.95 1.96
C ASP A 35 -5.90 7.94 3.08
N TRP A 36 -5.38 8.44 4.20
CA TRP A 36 -4.87 7.57 5.25
C TRP A 36 -5.96 6.75 5.95
N GLU A 37 -7.20 7.24 6.03
CA GLU A 37 -8.32 6.55 6.68
C GLU A 37 -8.80 5.40 5.81
N ASP A 38 -9.02 5.68 4.52
CA ASP A 38 -9.42 4.68 3.53
C ASP A 38 -8.34 3.62 3.35
N ARG A 39 -7.07 4.03 3.26
CA ARG A 39 -5.93 3.10 3.15
C ARG A 39 -5.79 2.20 4.36
N GLN A 40 -6.01 2.73 5.56
CA GLN A 40 -5.97 1.95 6.80
C GLN A 40 -7.05 0.87 6.80
N ALA A 41 -8.30 1.25 6.49
CA ALA A 41 -9.41 0.31 6.42
C ALA A 41 -9.20 -0.73 5.30
N TYR A 42 -8.67 -0.30 4.16
CA TYR A 42 -8.30 -1.18 3.05
C TYR A 42 -7.25 -2.22 3.48
N ASN A 43 -6.14 -1.78 4.08
CA ASN A 43 -5.08 -2.68 4.57
C ASN A 43 -5.62 -3.69 5.59
N GLN A 44 -6.43 -3.23 6.56
CA GLN A 44 -7.04 -4.09 7.56
C GLN A 44 -7.91 -5.19 6.91
N ARG A 45 -8.66 -4.85 5.87
CA ARG A 45 -9.47 -5.81 5.11
C ARG A 45 -8.60 -6.76 4.29
N GLN A 46 -7.57 -6.27 3.60
CA GLN A 46 -6.72 -7.13 2.77
C GLN A 46 -5.96 -8.15 3.63
N LEU A 47 -5.53 -7.78 4.85
CA LEU A 47 -4.90 -8.70 5.79
C LEU A 47 -5.75 -9.95 6.09
N THR A 48 -7.08 -9.86 6.07
CA THR A 48 -7.94 -11.03 6.32
C THR A 48 -8.01 -11.99 5.13
N GLU A 49 -7.61 -11.52 3.94
CA GLU A 49 -7.64 -12.26 2.68
C GLU A 49 -6.24 -12.71 2.23
N LEU A 50 -5.17 -12.23 2.89
CA LEU A 50 -3.80 -12.63 2.58
C LEU A 50 -3.56 -14.11 2.90
N ASN A 51 -2.78 -14.74 2.04
CA ASN A 51 -2.38 -16.13 2.19
C ASN A 51 -0.87 -16.24 2.38
N LEU A 52 -0.45 -17.17 3.24
CA LEU A 52 0.95 -17.54 3.35
C LEU A 52 1.48 -18.08 2.00
N GLY A 53 2.76 -17.81 1.73
CA GLY A 53 3.42 -18.21 0.49
C GLY A 53 3.26 -17.22 -0.67
N LEU A 54 2.47 -16.15 -0.52
CA LEU A 54 2.44 -15.07 -1.51
C LEU A 54 3.83 -14.47 -1.71
N ASP A 55 4.13 -14.09 -2.95
CA ASP A 55 5.34 -13.34 -3.24
C ASP A 55 5.25 -11.92 -2.69
N ILE A 56 6.39 -11.37 -2.26
CA ILE A 56 6.44 -9.99 -1.75
C ILE A 56 5.95 -8.97 -2.78
N ASP A 57 6.16 -9.23 -4.08
CA ASP A 57 5.67 -8.34 -5.13
C ASP A 57 4.16 -8.47 -5.33
N GLU A 58 3.58 -9.65 -5.13
CA GLU A 58 2.11 -9.83 -5.09
C GLU A 58 1.51 -9.09 -3.91
N VAL A 59 2.12 -9.17 -2.72
CA VAL A 59 1.67 -8.41 -1.55
C VAL A 59 1.75 -6.91 -1.81
N ARG A 60 2.80 -6.41 -2.46
CA ARG A 60 2.91 -4.98 -2.84
C ARG A 60 1.86 -4.56 -3.86
N GLN A 61 1.48 -5.43 -4.78
CA GLN A 61 0.38 -5.14 -5.72
C GLN A 61 -0.97 -5.05 -5.00
N ILE A 62 -1.19 -5.91 -4.01
CA ILE A 62 -2.44 -5.94 -3.23
C ILE A 62 -2.50 -4.76 -2.25
N MET A 63 -1.45 -4.55 -1.47
CA MET A 63 -1.43 -3.63 -0.33
C MET A 63 -0.87 -2.24 -0.67
N GLY A 64 -0.28 -2.07 -1.85
CA GLY A 64 0.52 -0.88 -2.20
C GLY A 64 1.87 -0.84 -1.50
N LYS A 65 2.47 0.36 -1.45
CA LYS A 65 3.75 0.59 -0.78
C LYS A 65 3.63 0.37 0.74
N ALA A 66 4.64 -0.25 1.34
CA ALA A 66 4.73 -0.35 2.79
C ALA A 66 5.09 1.01 3.42
N ASN A 67 4.57 1.29 4.62
CA ASN A 67 4.94 2.48 5.40
C ASN A 67 6.41 2.40 5.85
N PHE A 68 6.84 1.21 6.28
CA PHE A 68 8.22 0.92 6.63
C PHE A 68 8.66 -0.43 6.07
N SER A 69 9.97 -0.61 5.93
CA SER A 69 10.55 -1.90 5.54
C SER A 69 11.90 -2.10 6.20
N GLU A 70 12.17 -3.33 6.64
CA GLU A 70 13.48 -3.74 7.11
C GLU A 70 13.85 -5.09 6.49
N ALA A 71 15.14 -5.35 6.32
CA ALA A 71 15.62 -6.61 5.79
C ALA A 71 16.97 -6.97 6.37
N LYS A 72 17.24 -8.27 6.45
CA LYS A 72 18.56 -8.80 6.80
C LYS A 72 18.79 -10.16 6.17
N ASN A 73 20.04 -10.42 5.82
CA ASN A 73 20.50 -11.76 5.51
C ASN A 73 20.77 -12.49 6.82
N THR A 74 20.18 -13.66 6.98
CA THR A 74 20.44 -14.58 8.10
C THR A 74 21.24 -15.77 7.59
N GLU A 75 21.68 -16.66 8.49
CA GLU A 75 22.39 -17.88 8.11
C GLU A 75 21.44 -18.81 7.32
N GLY A 76 21.42 -18.66 6.00
CA GLY A 76 20.70 -19.53 5.06
C GLY A 76 19.38 -18.98 4.49
N ALA A 77 19.00 -17.73 4.79
CA ALA A 77 17.84 -17.10 4.15
C ALA A 77 17.92 -15.56 4.16
N GLN A 78 17.16 -14.94 3.27
CA GLN A 78 16.87 -13.50 3.34
C GLN A 78 15.56 -13.29 4.10
N LEU A 79 15.60 -12.50 5.17
CA LEU A 79 14.38 -12.05 5.85
C LEU A 79 14.09 -10.59 5.49
N GLN A 80 12.83 -10.31 5.23
CA GLN A 80 12.32 -8.95 5.04
C GLN A 80 11.02 -8.80 5.83
N VAL A 81 10.81 -7.65 6.46
CA VAL A 81 9.55 -7.29 7.09
C VAL A 81 9.03 -6.01 6.46
N LEU A 82 7.76 -6.02 6.05
CA LEU A 82 7.04 -4.85 5.57
C LEU A 82 6.00 -4.45 6.62
N PHE A 83 5.88 -3.16 6.88
CA PHE A 83 4.93 -2.62 7.84
C PHE A 83 3.85 -1.82 7.10
N TYR A 84 2.60 -2.21 7.30
CA TYR A 84 1.44 -1.53 6.73
C TYR A 84 0.58 -0.94 7.85
N ARG A 85 0.22 0.34 7.75
CA ARG A 85 -0.71 0.99 8.69
C ARG A 85 -2.06 0.28 8.63
N THR A 86 -2.57 -0.14 9.79
CA THR A 86 -3.77 -0.99 9.89
C THR A 86 -4.70 -0.57 11.02
N HIS A 87 -4.22 0.27 11.92
CA HIS A 87 -5.00 0.83 13.00
C HIS A 87 -4.47 2.23 13.34
N HIS A 88 -5.25 2.95 14.14
CA HIS A 88 -4.95 4.31 14.57
C HIS A 88 -4.66 4.31 16.05
N GLU A 89 -3.50 4.83 16.44
CA GLU A 89 -3.15 5.04 17.85
C GLU A 89 -3.19 6.53 18.20
N LYS A 90 -2.66 7.40 17.33
CA LYS A 90 -2.52 8.84 17.59
C LYS A 90 -2.82 9.69 16.37
N SER A 91 -3.37 10.88 16.62
CA SER A 91 -3.72 11.89 15.61
C SER A 91 -2.69 13.03 15.56
N ASP A 92 -1.40 12.71 15.51
CA ASP A 92 -0.30 13.69 15.43
C ASP A 92 0.19 13.96 14.00
N GLY A 93 -0.37 13.25 13.01
CA GLY A 93 -0.07 13.44 11.59
C GLY A 93 1.15 12.64 11.10
N GLU A 94 1.77 11.85 11.97
CA GLU A 94 2.86 10.95 11.59
C GLU A 94 2.39 9.49 11.73
N THR A 95 2.82 8.62 10.81
CA THR A 95 2.62 7.17 10.99
C THR A 95 3.79 6.62 11.78
N THR A 96 3.50 5.81 12.80
CA THR A 96 4.52 5.10 13.59
C THR A 96 4.35 3.59 13.48
N LYS A 97 5.39 2.82 13.84
CA LYS A 97 5.37 1.35 13.70
C LYS A 97 4.34 0.66 14.60
N ASP A 98 4.02 1.25 15.74
CA ASP A 98 2.97 0.81 16.66
C ASP A 98 1.56 0.94 16.08
N GLU A 99 1.37 1.64 14.95
CA GLU A 99 0.11 1.70 14.19
C GLU A 99 0.06 0.70 13.01
N CYS A 100 1.13 -0.08 12.85
CA CYS A 100 1.33 -0.94 11.69
C CYS A 100 1.29 -2.42 12.04
N THR A 101 0.77 -3.24 11.12
CA THR A 101 0.93 -4.69 11.18
C THR A 101 2.18 -5.09 10.39
N PRO A 102 3.13 -5.81 10.99
CA PRO A 102 4.30 -6.33 10.28
C PRO A 102 3.94 -7.61 9.49
N LEU A 103 4.42 -7.70 8.26
CA LEU A 103 4.36 -8.89 7.40
C LEU A 103 5.78 -9.38 7.20
N LEU A 104 6.07 -10.59 7.66
CA LEU A 104 7.39 -11.22 7.58
C LEU A 104 7.49 -12.11 6.35
N PHE A 105 8.55 -11.88 5.60
CA PHE A 105 8.93 -12.61 4.40
C PHE A 105 10.23 -13.36 4.65
N LYS A 106 10.30 -14.58 4.13
CA LYS A 106 11.52 -15.38 4.02
C LYS A 106 11.70 -15.76 2.56
N ASP A 107 12.85 -15.41 1.99
CA ASP A 107 13.18 -15.68 0.58
C ASP A 107 12.04 -15.22 -0.36
N ASN A 108 11.59 -13.98 -0.17
CA ASN A 108 10.49 -13.31 -0.87
C ASN A 108 9.09 -13.91 -0.68
N LYS A 109 8.91 -14.89 0.21
CA LYS A 109 7.60 -15.52 0.49
C LYS A 109 7.04 -15.09 1.82
N LEU A 110 5.77 -14.71 1.87
CA LEU A 110 5.06 -14.34 3.09
C LEU A 110 4.97 -15.57 4.01
N ILE A 111 5.56 -15.49 5.20
CA ILE A 111 5.58 -16.61 6.17
C ILE A 111 4.84 -16.34 7.47
N ALA A 112 4.59 -15.07 7.80
CA ALA A 112 3.81 -14.66 8.96
C ALA A 112 3.37 -13.19 8.84
N TRP A 113 2.34 -12.80 9.59
CA TRP A 113 2.02 -11.39 9.85
C TRP A 113 1.43 -11.21 11.25
N GLY A 114 1.47 -9.98 11.79
CA GLY A 114 1.10 -9.67 13.18
C GLY A 114 2.32 -9.57 14.11
N ASP A 115 2.11 -9.10 15.34
CA ASP A 115 3.18 -8.67 16.27
C ASP A 115 4.34 -9.65 16.44
N ASP A 116 4.04 -10.95 16.56
CA ASP A 116 5.03 -12.02 16.69
C ASP A 116 6.00 -12.07 15.50
N SER A 117 5.56 -11.65 14.31
CA SER A 117 6.36 -11.63 13.08
C SER A 117 7.56 -10.69 13.20
N TYR A 118 7.39 -9.54 13.86
CA TYR A 118 8.51 -8.62 14.05
C TYR A 118 9.46 -9.11 15.16
N GLN A 119 8.95 -9.80 16.17
CA GLN A 119 9.80 -10.45 17.19
C GLN A 119 10.66 -11.54 16.56
N LEU A 120 10.07 -12.40 15.72
CA LEU A 120 10.77 -13.43 14.95
C LEU A 120 11.82 -12.81 14.04
N PHE A 121 11.48 -11.71 13.36
CA PHE A 121 12.45 -10.95 12.58
C PHE A 121 13.61 -10.52 13.45
N GLN A 122 13.39 -9.81 14.56
CA GLN A 122 14.45 -9.28 15.42
C GLN A 122 15.35 -10.39 15.99
N ALA A 123 14.77 -11.51 16.44
CA ALA A 123 15.49 -12.62 17.05
C ALA A 123 16.43 -13.36 16.09
N ALA A 124 16.19 -13.30 14.77
CA ALA A 124 17.02 -14.00 13.80
C ALA A 124 18.44 -13.38 13.69
N PRO A 125 19.52 -14.17 13.76
CA PRO A 125 20.88 -13.62 13.69
C PRO A 125 21.19 -13.10 12.28
N ILE A 126 21.90 -11.98 12.21
CA ILE A 126 22.48 -11.49 10.94
C ILE A 126 23.61 -12.44 10.53
N ALA A 127 23.67 -12.81 9.25
CA ALA A 127 24.74 -13.60 8.69
C ALA A 127 26.10 -12.94 8.98
N LYS A 128 27.05 -13.70 9.50
CA LYS A 128 28.40 -13.20 9.73
C LYS A 128 29.05 -12.92 8.38
N VAL A 129 29.47 -11.67 8.19
CA VAL A 129 30.39 -11.32 7.10
C VAL A 129 31.76 -11.77 7.57
N LEU A 130 32.32 -12.81 6.94
CA LEU A 130 33.72 -13.23 7.13
C LEU A 130 34.67 -12.24 6.46
#